data_AF-A0AAU4E7A4-F1
#
_entry.id   AF-A0AAU4E7A4-F1
#
_cell.length_a   1.000
_cell.length_b   1.000
_cell.length_c   1.000
_cell.angle_alpha   90.00
_cell.angle_beta   90.00
_cell.angle_gamma   90.00
#
_symmetry.space_group_name_H-M   'P 1'
#
loop_
_entity.id
_entity.type
_entity.pdbx_description
1 polymer ?
#
loop_
_entity_poly.entity_id
_entity_poly.type
_entity_poly.pdbx_seq_one_letter_code
_entity_poly.pdbx_strand_id
1 'polypeptide(L)'
;MFTERTPSSAFEQAFRSGVQDACGIIDAAIFELQDAGTSDDAVDETTFDPELWSHVQNHIRNEDWQAVASQTAIFIEDRVRQWCGDPKGRGGETLVGKGLYAKVFANDGQYRLGKEPGEWEGWRALSTGFAQALSNVDRHNIQKRDDAKRYAFGVLGLGSLILTQLRYQHGDDIDLQ
;
A
#
# COMPACT_ATOMS: atom_id res chain seq x y z
N MET A 1 -30.72 -14.91 53.15
CA MET A 1 -31.30 -13.78 53.89
C MET A 1 -30.57 -12.53 53.43
N PHE A 2 -31.17 -11.76 52.52
CA PHE A 2 -30.58 -10.49 52.05
C PHE A 2 -30.76 -9.46 53.16
N THR A 3 -29.67 -8.86 53.64
CA THR A 3 -29.71 -7.83 54.68
C THR A 3 -30.24 -6.53 54.11
N GLU A 4 -31.42 -6.11 54.60
CA GLU A 4 -31.89 -4.73 54.50
C GLU A 4 -30.82 -3.78 55.08
N ARG A 5 -30.56 -2.66 54.39
CA ARG A 5 -29.67 -1.52 54.75
C ARG A 5 -28.31 -1.42 54.04
N THR A 6 -28.27 -1.56 52.72
CA THR A 6 -27.33 -0.70 51.96
C THR A 6 -28.04 0.63 51.74
N PRO A 7 -27.60 1.74 52.38
CA PRO A 7 -28.22 3.05 52.15
C PRO A 7 -28.12 3.41 50.67
N SER A 8 -29.18 4.03 50.12
CA SER A 8 -29.28 4.37 48.68
C SER A 8 -28.07 5.18 48.19
N SER A 9 -27.52 6.02 49.06
CA SER A 9 -26.29 6.78 48.82
C SER A 9 -25.05 5.90 48.65
N ALA A 10 -24.93 4.79 49.38
CA ALA A 10 -23.84 3.84 49.21
C ALA A 10 -23.97 3.05 47.91
N PHE A 11 -25.19 2.75 47.46
CA PHE A 11 -25.43 2.14 46.15
C PHE A 11 -25.12 3.11 45.01
N GLU A 12 -25.57 4.36 45.10
CA GLU A 12 -25.25 5.41 44.11
C GLU A 12 -23.75 5.69 44.04
N GLN A 13 -23.06 5.72 45.18
CA GLN A 13 -21.62 5.94 45.23
C GLN A 13 -20.85 4.75 44.64
N ALA A 14 -21.23 3.51 44.97
CA ALA A 14 -20.65 2.32 44.36
C ALA A 14 -20.93 2.25 42.85
N PHE A 15 -22.13 2.62 42.40
CA PHE A 15 -22.48 2.68 40.99
C PHE A 15 -21.65 3.74 40.23
N ARG A 16 -21.53 4.96 40.77
CA ARG A 16 -20.70 6.02 40.16
C ARG A 16 -19.22 5.62 40.10
N SER A 17 -18.69 5.01 41.16
CA SER A 17 -17.32 4.48 41.17
C SER A 17 -17.15 3.41 40.09
N GLY A 18 -18.09 2.46 40.00
CA GLY A 18 -18.04 1.40 38.99
C GLY A 18 -18.14 1.92 37.55
N VAL A 19 -18.93 2.97 37.31
CA VAL A 19 -18.97 3.64 36.00
C VAL A 19 -17.64 4.31 35.68
N GLN A 20 -17.03 4.98 36.65
CA GLN A 20 -15.72 5.64 36.47
C GLN A 20 -14.61 4.62 36.19
N ASP A 21 -14.62 3.49 36.89
CA ASP A 21 -13.67 2.39 36.68
C ASP A 21 -13.89 1.74 35.31
N ALA A 22 -15.15 1.52 34.91
CA ALA A 22 -15.47 0.98 33.59
C ALA A 22 -15.05 1.92 32.45
N CYS A 23 -15.26 3.23 32.61
CA CYS A 23 -14.76 4.23 31.67
C CYS A 23 -13.23 4.19 31.60
N GLY A 24 -12.52 4.11 32.73
CA GLY A 24 -11.06 3.98 32.75
C GLY A 24 -10.56 2.72 32.04
N ILE A 25 -11.25 1.58 32.18
CA ILE A 25 -10.92 0.34 31.47
C ILE A 25 -11.19 0.47 29.96
N ILE A 26 -12.29 1.11 29.56
CA ILE A 26 -12.61 1.36 28.16
C ILE A 26 -11.59 2.32 27.54
N ASP A 27 -11.21 3.39 28.24
CA ASP A 27 -10.20 4.34 27.78
C ASP A 27 -8.82 3.68 27.66
N ALA A 28 -8.44 2.83 28.63
CA ALA A 28 -7.22 2.04 28.54
C ALA A 28 -7.28 1.04 27.38
N ALA A 29 -8.42 0.38 27.15
CA ALA A 29 -8.59 -0.54 26.02
C ALA A 29 -8.57 0.20 24.67
N ILE A 30 -9.15 1.40 24.59
CA ILE A 30 -9.07 2.26 23.41
C ILE A 30 -7.61 2.68 23.18
N PHE A 31 -6.89 3.06 24.23
CA PHE A 31 -5.47 3.41 24.16
C PHE A 31 -4.62 2.23 23.67
N GLU A 32 -4.79 1.04 24.25
CA GLU A 32 -4.08 -0.18 23.85
C GLU A 32 -4.46 -0.62 22.43
N LEU A 33 -5.72 -0.45 22.01
CA LEU A 33 -6.14 -0.73 20.63
C LEU A 33 -5.66 0.32 19.64
N GLN A 34 -5.52 1.58 20.07
CA GLN A 34 -4.89 2.62 19.30
C GLN A 34 -3.40 2.32 19.16
N ASP A 35 -2.70 1.97 20.25
CA ASP A 35 -1.29 1.59 20.27
C ASP A 35 -1.02 0.32 19.44
N ALA A 36 -1.77 -0.76 19.67
CA ALA A 36 -1.67 -2.01 18.90
C ALA A 36 -2.14 -1.85 17.44
N GLY A 37 -3.05 -0.91 17.18
CA GLY A 37 -3.52 -0.54 15.84
C GLY A 37 -2.61 0.45 15.12
N THR A 38 -1.80 1.20 15.88
CA THR A 38 -0.62 1.96 15.46
C THR A 38 0.60 1.11 15.75
N SER A 39 0.65 -0.06 15.12
CA SER A 39 1.92 -0.61 14.68
C SER A 39 2.62 0.47 13.82
N ASP A 40 3.27 1.38 14.53
CA ASP A 40 4.49 2.07 14.14
C ASP A 40 5.66 1.10 14.43
N ASP A 41 5.40 -0.22 14.29
CA ASP A 41 6.46 -1.18 13.99
C ASP A 41 7.21 -0.54 12.85
N ALA A 42 8.48 -0.22 13.12
CA ALA A 42 9.39 0.35 12.14
C ALA A 42 9.10 -0.36 10.82
N VAL A 43 8.58 0.40 9.85
CA VAL A 43 8.14 -0.13 8.56
C VAL A 43 9.20 -1.11 8.13
N ASP A 44 8.85 -2.40 8.09
CA ASP A 44 9.85 -3.43 7.84
C ASP A 44 10.37 -3.20 6.42
N GLU A 45 11.51 -2.53 6.34
CA GLU A 45 12.12 -2.10 5.08
C GLU A 45 12.39 -3.31 4.17
N THR A 46 12.52 -4.50 4.78
CA THR A 46 12.74 -5.76 4.06
C THR A 46 11.49 -6.30 3.37
N THR A 47 10.31 -5.77 3.70
CA THR A 47 9.02 -6.17 3.09
C THR A 47 8.80 -5.49 1.72
N PHE A 48 9.54 -4.43 1.42
CA PHE A 48 9.43 -3.69 0.15
C PHE A 48 10.57 -4.02 -0.80
N ASP A 49 10.38 -3.72 -2.08
CA ASP A 49 11.46 -3.79 -3.05
C ASP A 49 12.59 -2.81 -2.62
N PRO A 50 13.85 -3.26 -2.46
CA PRO A 50 14.90 -2.43 -1.87
C PRO A 50 15.21 -1.14 -2.65
N GLU A 51 15.09 -1.18 -3.97
CA GLU A 51 15.38 -0.02 -4.82
C GLU A 51 14.24 0.98 -4.76
N LEU A 52 13.00 0.48 -4.80
CA LEU A 52 11.81 1.30 -4.61
C LEU A 52 11.80 1.93 -3.21
N TRP A 53 12.15 1.17 -2.17
CA TRP A 53 12.28 1.68 -0.81
C TRP A 53 13.30 2.83 -0.73
N SER A 54 14.50 2.62 -1.26
CA SER A 54 15.56 3.64 -1.32
C SER A 54 15.09 4.92 -2.03
N HIS A 55 14.29 4.78 -3.10
CA HIS A 55 13.73 5.91 -3.84
C HIS A 55 12.74 6.74 -3.01
N VAL A 56 11.90 6.12 -2.20
CA VAL A 56 10.82 6.80 -1.46
C VAL A 56 11.11 7.07 0.02
N GLN A 57 12.16 6.49 0.60
CA GLN A 57 12.45 6.55 2.04
C GLN A 57 12.51 7.99 2.58
N ASN A 58 13.07 8.92 1.82
CA ASN A 58 13.14 10.33 2.21
C ASN A 58 11.74 10.97 2.29
N HIS A 59 10.82 10.62 1.39
CA HIS A 59 9.44 11.12 1.45
C HIS A 59 8.68 10.52 2.64
N ILE A 60 8.91 9.25 2.96
CA ILE A 60 8.34 8.59 4.15
C ILE A 60 8.83 9.29 5.42
N ARG A 61 10.14 9.56 5.54
CA ARG A 61 10.74 10.26 6.70
C ARG A 61 10.20 11.67 6.88
N ASN A 62 9.88 12.35 5.78
CA ASN A 62 9.32 13.70 5.80
C ASN A 62 7.79 13.71 5.89
N GLU A 63 7.15 12.55 6.05
CA GLU A 63 5.68 12.38 6.05
C GLU A 63 4.98 12.94 4.81
N ASP A 64 5.69 13.00 3.67
CA ASP A 64 5.17 13.46 2.39
C ASP A 64 4.46 12.32 1.67
N TRP A 65 3.34 11.88 2.25
CA TRP A 65 2.59 10.69 1.81
C TRP A 65 2.08 10.80 0.37
N GLN A 66 1.82 12.01 -0.10
CA GLN A 66 1.40 12.24 -1.50
C GLN A 66 2.56 12.01 -2.46
N ALA A 67 3.76 12.49 -2.11
CA ALA A 67 4.95 12.18 -2.88
C ALA A 67 5.28 10.69 -2.84
N VAL A 68 5.13 10.00 -1.71
CA VAL A 68 5.36 8.54 -1.64
C VAL A 68 4.53 7.80 -2.69
N ALA A 69 3.22 8.08 -2.78
CA ALA A 69 2.35 7.41 -3.75
C ALA A 69 2.71 7.74 -5.22
N SER A 70 2.95 9.01 -5.54
CA SER A 70 3.29 9.45 -6.90
C SER A 70 4.67 8.95 -7.32
N GLN A 71 5.68 9.12 -6.47
CA GLN A 71 7.05 8.65 -6.72
C GLN A 71 7.11 7.13 -6.88
N THR A 72 6.30 6.38 -6.13
CA THR A 72 6.17 4.93 -6.33
C THR A 72 5.70 4.59 -7.74
N ALA A 73 4.60 5.21 -8.19
CA ALA A 73 4.03 4.94 -9.51
C ALA A 73 5.01 5.31 -10.64
N ILE A 74 5.69 6.46 -10.51
CA ILE A 74 6.73 6.92 -11.44
C ILE A 74 7.88 5.92 -11.49
N PHE A 75 8.39 5.51 -10.32
CA PHE A 75 9.51 4.59 -10.21
C PHE A 75 9.23 3.25 -10.90
N ILE A 76 8.06 2.65 -10.65
CA ILE A 76 7.73 1.35 -11.27
C ILE A 76 7.57 1.50 -12.78
N GLU A 77 6.96 2.58 -13.25
CA GLU A 77 6.80 2.82 -14.68
C GLU A 77 8.16 2.94 -15.37
N ASP A 78 9.08 3.71 -14.77
CA ASP A 78 10.45 3.84 -15.24
C ASP A 78 11.20 2.49 -15.21
N ARG A 79 11.06 1.74 -14.12
CA ARG A 79 11.73 0.44 -13.95
C ARG A 79 11.23 -0.60 -14.97
N VAL A 80 9.92 -0.65 -15.21
CA VAL A 80 9.32 -1.50 -16.25
C VAL A 80 9.81 -1.09 -17.64
N ARG A 81 9.99 0.21 -17.93
CA ARG A 81 10.57 0.63 -19.21
C ARG A 81 12.01 0.18 -19.36
N GLN A 82 12.83 0.39 -18.32
CA GLN A 82 14.24 0.03 -18.35
C GLN A 82 14.42 -1.47 -18.53
N TRP A 83 13.71 -2.28 -17.75
CA TRP A 83 13.85 -3.73 -17.77
C TRP A 83 13.20 -4.42 -18.97
N CYS A 84 12.19 -3.79 -19.59
CA CYS A 84 11.47 -4.37 -20.72
C CYS A 84 11.83 -3.73 -22.07
N GLY A 85 12.95 -3.00 -22.15
CA GLY A 85 13.48 -2.47 -23.40
C GLY A 85 12.66 -1.35 -24.04
N ASP A 86 12.05 -0.47 -23.22
CA ASP A 86 11.28 0.71 -23.64
C ASP A 86 10.25 0.43 -24.77
N PRO A 87 9.23 -0.39 -24.47
CA PRO A 87 8.29 -0.87 -25.48
C PRO A 87 7.52 0.29 -26.12
N LYS A 88 7.53 0.30 -27.46
CA LYS A 88 6.85 1.31 -28.28
C LYS A 88 5.48 0.85 -28.75
N GLY A 89 4.61 1.82 -28.98
CA GLY A 89 3.33 1.62 -29.63
C GLY A 89 3.47 1.34 -31.12
N ARG A 90 2.33 1.13 -31.80
CA ARG A 90 2.33 0.72 -33.22
C ARG A 90 2.90 1.80 -34.16
N GLY A 91 2.87 3.07 -33.74
CA GLY A 91 3.43 4.20 -34.48
C GLY A 91 4.82 4.63 -34.00
N GLY A 92 5.48 3.85 -33.13
CA GLY A 92 6.77 4.21 -32.54
C GLY A 92 6.66 5.17 -31.34
N GLU A 93 5.45 5.49 -30.89
CA GLU A 93 5.22 6.33 -29.71
C GLU A 93 5.65 5.64 -28.42
N THR A 94 6.20 6.40 -27.47
CA THR A 94 6.50 5.88 -26.12
C THR A 94 5.20 5.56 -25.39
N LEU A 95 5.08 4.31 -24.92
CA LEU A 95 3.92 3.90 -24.14
C LEU A 95 4.05 4.38 -22.69
N VAL A 96 2.95 4.90 -22.14
CA VAL A 96 2.82 5.40 -20.77
C VAL A 96 1.60 4.78 -20.09
N GLY A 97 1.63 4.67 -18.76
CA GLY A 97 0.55 4.14 -17.94
C GLY A 97 -0.02 2.84 -18.48
N LYS A 98 -1.36 2.76 -18.57
CA LYS A 98 -2.08 1.58 -19.07
C LYS A 98 -1.46 0.94 -20.32
N GLY A 99 -1.10 1.75 -21.32
CA GLY A 99 -0.63 1.25 -22.61
C GLY A 99 0.67 0.47 -22.48
N LEU A 100 1.57 0.93 -21.61
CA LEU A 100 2.84 0.29 -21.29
C LEU A 100 2.60 -1.10 -20.68
N TYR A 101 1.91 -1.15 -19.56
CA TYR A 101 1.66 -2.40 -18.83
C TYR A 101 0.85 -3.41 -19.63
N ALA A 102 -0.14 -2.94 -20.40
CA ALA A 102 -0.95 -3.82 -21.24
C ALA A 102 -0.15 -4.48 -22.38
N LYS A 103 0.95 -3.84 -22.81
CA LYS A 103 1.85 -4.34 -23.86
C LYS A 103 2.93 -5.24 -23.28
N VAL A 104 3.59 -4.83 -22.20
CA VAL A 104 4.65 -5.60 -21.53
C VAL A 104 4.11 -6.94 -21.03
N PHE A 105 2.96 -6.91 -20.33
CA PHE A 105 2.34 -8.10 -19.74
C PHE A 105 1.27 -8.73 -20.64
N ALA A 106 1.35 -8.52 -21.95
CA ALA A 106 0.49 -9.22 -22.90
C ALA A 106 0.74 -10.74 -22.86
N ASN A 107 -0.22 -11.54 -23.35
CA ASN A 107 -0.06 -13.01 -23.34
C ASN A 107 1.09 -13.46 -24.25
N ASP A 108 1.29 -12.73 -25.33
CA ASP A 108 2.39 -12.86 -26.29
C ASP A 108 3.58 -11.94 -25.93
N GLY A 109 3.55 -11.28 -24.77
CA GLY A 109 4.62 -10.41 -24.29
C GLY A 109 5.79 -11.22 -23.73
N GLN A 110 7.01 -10.76 -23.99
CA GLN A 110 8.23 -11.38 -23.46
C GLN A 110 8.22 -11.48 -21.93
N TYR A 111 7.78 -10.40 -21.27
CA TYR A 111 7.75 -10.31 -19.81
C TYR A 111 6.39 -10.71 -19.23
N ARG A 112 5.65 -11.62 -19.89
CA ARG A 112 4.37 -12.14 -19.39
C ARG A 112 4.53 -12.64 -17.96
N LEU A 113 3.68 -12.14 -17.06
CA LEU A 113 3.62 -12.63 -15.69
C LEU A 113 2.58 -13.75 -15.55
N GLY A 114 2.87 -14.74 -14.70
CA GLY A 114 1.98 -15.88 -14.42
C GLY A 114 2.15 -17.05 -15.39
N LYS A 115 2.05 -18.27 -14.87
CA LYS A 115 2.23 -19.49 -15.67
C LYS A 115 0.91 -19.88 -16.32
N GLU A 116 -0.13 -19.95 -15.52
CA GLU A 116 -1.48 -20.32 -15.95
C GLU A 116 -2.24 -19.13 -16.56
N PRO A 117 -3.22 -19.37 -17.44
CA PRO A 117 -4.02 -18.30 -18.07
C PRO A 117 -4.68 -17.37 -17.04
N GLY A 118 -5.25 -17.92 -15.96
CA GLY A 118 -5.92 -17.13 -14.93
C GLY A 118 -4.97 -16.26 -14.12
N GLU A 119 -3.77 -16.77 -13.80
CA GLU A 119 -2.72 -15.98 -13.13
C GLU A 119 -2.27 -14.82 -14.02
N TRP A 120 -2.05 -15.10 -15.30
CA TRP A 120 -1.65 -14.09 -16.27
C TRP A 120 -2.67 -12.97 -16.40
N GLU A 121 -3.95 -13.32 -16.55
CA GLU A 121 -5.03 -12.32 -16.61
C GLU A 121 -5.05 -11.46 -15.35
N GLY A 122 -4.86 -12.08 -14.17
CA GLY A 122 -4.76 -11.39 -12.89
C GLY A 122 -3.61 -10.39 -12.85
N TRP A 123 -2.39 -10.80 -13.20
CA TRP A 123 -1.22 -9.90 -13.20
C TRP A 123 -1.34 -8.76 -14.20
N ARG A 124 -1.85 -9.05 -15.39
CA ARG A 124 -2.08 -8.04 -16.41
C ARG A 124 -3.14 -7.03 -15.98
N ALA A 125 -4.25 -7.50 -15.40
CA ALA A 125 -5.31 -6.65 -14.88
C ALA A 125 -4.83 -5.80 -13.70
N LEU A 126 -4.07 -6.40 -12.77
CA LEU A 126 -3.50 -5.71 -11.61
C LEU A 126 -2.59 -4.57 -12.04
N SER A 127 -1.61 -4.84 -12.90
CA SER A 127 -0.62 -3.84 -13.32
C SER A 127 -1.25 -2.73 -14.17
N THR A 128 -2.20 -3.10 -15.03
CA THR A 128 -2.99 -2.12 -15.81
C THR A 128 -3.85 -1.26 -14.89
N GLY A 129 -4.52 -1.89 -13.91
CA GLY A 129 -5.35 -1.21 -12.92
C GLY A 129 -4.53 -0.26 -12.03
N PHE A 130 -3.35 -0.69 -11.58
CA PHE A 130 -2.38 0.12 -10.85
C PHE A 130 -2.06 1.40 -11.63
N ALA A 131 -1.65 1.26 -12.90
CA ALA A 131 -1.33 2.39 -13.75
C ALA A 131 -2.54 3.30 -13.99
N GLN A 132 -3.73 2.75 -14.25
CA GLN A 132 -4.94 3.54 -14.48
C GLN A 132 -5.41 4.27 -13.22
N ALA A 133 -5.32 3.62 -12.06
CA ALA A 133 -5.74 4.18 -10.79
C ALA A 133 -4.80 5.32 -10.35
N LEU A 134 -3.50 5.19 -10.60
CA LEU A 134 -2.49 6.12 -10.07
C LEU A 134 -2.11 7.22 -11.05
N SER A 135 -2.09 6.94 -12.36
CA SER A 135 -1.77 7.93 -13.40
C SER A 135 -2.79 9.08 -13.49
N ASN A 136 -4.03 8.86 -13.01
CA ASN A 136 -5.03 9.93 -12.89
C ASN A 136 -4.99 10.66 -11.54
N VAL A 137 -4.51 10.01 -10.48
CA VAL A 137 -4.47 10.57 -9.12
C VAL A 137 -3.44 11.71 -9.04
N ASP A 138 -2.34 11.59 -9.78
CA ASP A 138 -1.30 12.61 -9.88
C ASP A 138 -1.78 13.90 -10.60
N ARG A 139 -2.74 13.78 -11.54
CA ARG A 139 -3.34 14.95 -12.22
C ARG A 139 -4.37 15.70 -11.38
N HIS A 140 -4.95 15.05 -10.37
CA HIS A 140 -6.10 15.59 -9.63
C HIS A 140 -5.79 16.00 -8.19
N ASN A 141 -4.50 16.25 -7.88
CA ASN A 141 -4.06 17.05 -6.72
C ASN A 141 -4.89 16.70 -5.49
N ILE A 142 -4.85 15.41 -5.09
CA ILE A 142 -5.82 14.92 -4.11
C ILE A 142 -5.70 15.76 -2.85
N GLN A 143 -6.80 16.44 -2.54
CA GLN A 143 -7.02 17.20 -1.32
C GLN A 143 -6.55 16.39 -0.11
N LYS A 144 -6.08 17.07 0.94
CA LYS A 144 -5.65 16.46 2.21
C LYS A 144 -6.58 15.31 2.57
N ARG A 145 -6.10 14.07 2.41
CA ARG A 145 -6.85 12.87 2.78
C ARG A 145 -6.48 12.52 4.19
N ASP A 146 -7.47 12.19 5.01
CA ASP A 146 -7.24 11.72 6.36
C ASP A 146 -6.53 10.34 6.38
N ASP A 147 -6.61 9.58 5.27
CA ASP A 147 -6.01 8.26 5.09
C ASP A 147 -4.72 8.25 4.26
N ALA A 148 -4.05 9.40 4.07
CA ALA A 148 -2.92 9.55 3.14
C ALA A 148 -1.76 8.56 3.42
N LYS A 149 -1.37 8.36 4.69
CA LYS A 149 -0.33 7.39 5.09
C LYS A 149 -0.70 5.97 4.65
N ARG A 150 -1.92 5.52 4.97
CA ARG A 150 -2.42 4.17 4.61
C ARG A 150 -2.50 3.99 3.09
N TYR A 151 -2.99 5.00 2.38
CA TYR A 151 -3.04 4.99 0.92
C TYR A 151 -1.65 4.86 0.31
N ALA A 152 -0.68 5.65 0.77
CA ALA A 152 0.69 5.63 0.29
C ALA A 152 1.36 4.26 0.48
N PHE A 153 1.21 3.64 1.65
CA PHE A 153 1.73 2.28 1.88
C PHE A 153 1.04 1.22 1.02
N GLY A 154 -0.26 1.36 0.75
CA GLY A 154 -0.97 0.48 -0.19
C GLY A 154 -0.40 0.56 -1.60
N VAL A 155 -0.08 1.78 -2.06
CA VAL A 155 0.57 1.99 -3.37
C VAL A 155 1.99 1.42 -3.39
N LEU A 156 2.77 1.67 -2.33
CA LEU A 156 4.13 1.15 -2.16
C LEU A 156 4.18 -0.38 -2.16
N GLY A 157 3.27 -1.02 -1.43
CA GLY A 157 3.15 -2.48 -1.36
C GLY A 157 2.75 -3.10 -2.70
N LEU A 158 1.76 -2.54 -3.39
CA LEU A 158 1.37 -3.00 -4.74
C LEU A 158 2.51 -2.83 -5.74
N GLY A 159 3.25 -1.72 -5.65
CA GLY A 159 4.41 -1.46 -6.46
C GLY A 159 5.52 -2.48 -6.28
N SER A 160 5.85 -2.74 -5.01
CA SER A 160 6.84 -3.75 -4.62
C SER A 160 6.42 -5.13 -5.10
N LEU A 161 5.13 -5.50 -4.98
CA LEU A 161 4.62 -6.77 -5.45
C LEU A 161 4.85 -6.97 -6.95
N ILE A 162 4.58 -5.96 -7.78
CA ILE A 162 4.79 -6.04 -9.23
C ILE A 162 6.27 -6.20 -9.56
N LEU A 163 7.15 -5.41 -8.93
CA LEU A 163 8.60 -5.48 -9.17
C LEU A 163 9.18 -6.82 -8.72
N THR A 164 8.83 -7.29 -7.53
CA THR A 164 9.29 -8.58 -7.01
C THR A 164 8.83 -9.74 -7.89
N GLN A 165 7.59 -9.72 -8.36
CA GLN A 165 7.09 -10.76 -9.27
C GLN A 165 7.82 -10.73 -10.61
N LEU A 166 8.11 -9.54 -11.14
CA LEU A 166 8.84 -9.36 -12.38
C LEU A 166 10.29 -9.89 -12.27
N ARG A 167 11.00 -9.54 -11.18
CA ARG A 167 12.34 -10.09 -10.89
C ARG A 167 12.30 -11.61 -10.68
N TYR A 168 11.29 -12.12 -9.97
CA TYR A 168 11.20 -13.56 -9.69
C TYR A 168 11.01 -14.39 -10.97
N GLN A 169 10.22 -13.90 -11.93
CA GLN A 169 9.93 -14.65 -13.16
C GLN A 169 10.90 -14.37 -14.30
N HIS A 170 11.50 -13.18 -14.34
CA HIS A 170 12.29 -12.69 -15.48
C HIS A 170 13.65 -12.11 -15.07
N GLY A 171 14.08 -12.28 -13.81
CA GLY A 171 15.31 -11.67 -13.28
C GLY A 171 16.55 -11.99 -14.10
N ASP A 172 16.70 -13.24 -14.54
CA ASP A 172 17.81 -13.66 -15.40
C ASP A 172 17.82 -12.89 -16.74
N ASP A 173 16.65 -12.60 -17.33
CA ASP A 173 16.52 -11.85 -18.59
C ASP A 173 16.67 -10.33 -18.40
N ILE A 174 16.43 -9.84 -17.18
CA ILE A 174 16.51 -8.42 -16.80
C ILE A 174 17.96 -8.04 -16.47
N ASP A 175 18.69 -8.89 -15.75
CA ASP A 175 20.09 -8.65 -15.35
C ASP A 175 21.08 -8.82 -16.52
N LEU A 176 20.63 -9.37 -17.65
CA LEU A 176 21.42 -9.58 -18.87
C LEU A 176 21.32 -8.43 -19.89
N GLN A 177 20.55 -7.37 -19.62
CA GLN A 177 20.43 -6.16 -20.46
C GLN A 177 21.28 -5.00 -19.96
#